data_AF-A0A0D1JIL6-F1
#
_entry.id   AF-A0A0D1JIL6-F1
#
_cell.length_a   1.000
_cell.length_b   1.000
_cell.length_c   1.000
_cell.angle_alpha   90.00
_cell.angle_beta   90.00
_cell.angle_gamma   90.00
#
_symmetry.space_group_name_H-M   'P 1'
#
loop_
_entity.id
_entity.type
_entity.pdbx_description
1 polymer ?
#
loop_
_entity_poly.entity_id
_entity_poly.type
_entity_poly.pdbx_seq_one_letter_code
_entity_poly.pdbx_strand_id
1 'polypeptide(L)'
;MKINYTDNVGSMYGVDVSKSVAGLTTLTFGTYDKKGTFYNMKHDDDWMYKGTDWNLYFWTAASYNAVIFVFVLVIVKQMNKILN
;
A
#
# COMPACT_ATOMS: atom_id res chain seq x y z
N MET A 1 5.93 24.40 0.25
CA MET A 1 5.68 24.06 1.68
C MET A 1 6.35 22.72 1.92
N LYS A 2 7.19 22.59 2.94
CA LYS A 2 7.95 21.36 3.20
C LYS A 2 7.24 20.54 4.26
N ILE A 3 6.81 19.34 3.92
CA ILE A 3 6.27 18.37 4.88
C ILE A 3 7.42 17.41 5.18
N ASN A 4 7.93 17.45 6.40
CA ASN A 4 9.03 16.60 6.84
C ASN A 4 8.49 15.54 7.81
N TYR A 5 8.92 14.29 7.63
CA TYR A 5 8.69 13.18 8.54
C TYR A 5 10.04 12.62 9.00
N THR A 6 10.24 12.52 10.31
CA THR A 6 11.43 11.89 10.89
C THR A 6 11.03 10.53 11.43
N ASP A 7 11.66 9.47 10.93
CA ASP A 7 11.42 8.11 11.44
C ASP A 7 12.17 7.86 12.77
N ASN A 8 11.89 6.72 13.41
CA ASN A 8 12.50 6.33 14.67
C ASN A 8 14.03 6.11 14.59
N VAL A 9 14.61 6.02 13.38
CA VAL A 9 16.05 5.86 13.15
C VAL A 9 16.72 7.18 12.76
N GLY A 10 15.98 8.29 12.79
CA GLY A 10 16.50 9.65 12.57
C GLY A 10 16.63 10.05 11.09
N SER A 11 16.06 9.27 10.18
CA SER A 11 16.00 9.60 8.76
C SER A 11 14.90 10.64 8.54
N MET A 12 15.24 11.73 7.85
CA MET A 12 14.30 12.78 7.50
C MET A 12 13.84 12.60 6.05
N TYR A 13 12.56 12.31 5.86
CA TYR A 13 11.90 12.25 4.56
C TYR A 13 11.10 13.53 4.37
N GLY A 14 11.09 14.07 3.15
CA GLY A 14 10.27 15.25 2.89
C GLY A 14 9.75 15.34 1.47
N VAL A 15 8.61 16.01 1.36
CA VAL A 15 8.02 16.41 0.08
C VAL A 15 8.32 17.89 -0.12
N ASP A 16 9.04 18.22 -1.19
CA ASP A 16 9.13 19.61 -1.64
C ASP A 16 8.08 19.86 -2.71
N VAL A 17 7.26 20.89 -2.47
CA VAL A 17 6.16 21.30 -3.34
C VAL A 17 6.55 22.61 -3.98
N SER A 18 7.00 22.54 -5.23
CA SER A 18 7.30 23.71 -6.04
C SER A 18 6.20 23.94 -7.08
N LYS A 19 5.76 25.18 -7.21
CA LYS A 19 4.88 25.59 -8.30
C LYS A 19 5.72 25.67 -9.57
N SER A 20 5.44 24.82 -10.56
CA SER A 20 6.10 24.89 -11.86
C SER A 20 5.58 26.09 -12.65
N VAL A 21 6.46 26.61 -13.52
CA VAL A 21 6.07 27.53 -14.60
C VAL A 21 5.00 26.81 -15.45
N ALA A 22 3.95 27.53 -15.86
CA ALA A 22 2.75 27.03 -16.54
C ALA A 22 1.65 26.36 -15.68
N GLY A 23 1.65 26.55 -14.35
CA GLY A 23 0.50 26.18 -13.51
C GLY A 23 0.42 24.69 -13.12
N LEU A 24 1.45 23.91 -13.44
CA LEU A 24 1.62 22.54 -12.96
C LEU A 24 2.23 22.55 -11.55
N THR A 25 1.78 21.65 -10.68
CA THR A 25 2.38 21.45 -9.35
C THR A 25 3.28 20.23 -9.41
N THR A 26 4.57 20.40 -9.10
CA THR A 26 5.53 19.29 -9.06
C THR A 26 5.77 18.91 -7.60
N LEU A 27 5.56 17.63 -7.28
CA LEU A 27 5.89 17.03 -5.98
C LEU A 27 7.21 16.29 -6.12
N THR A 28 8.24 16.70 -5.37
CA THR A 28 9.54 16.01 -5.35
C THR A 28 9.72 15.34 -4.00
N PHE A 29 9.89 14.02 -4.02
CA PHE A 29 10.14 13.23 -2.81
C PHE A 29 11.64 13.06 -2.60
N GLY A 30 12.12 13.35 -1.40
CA GLY A 30 13.54 13.21 -1.10
C GLY A 30 13.83 12.99 0.37
N THR A 31 15.11 12.81 0.66
CA THR A 31 15.62 12.69 2.03
C THR A 31 16.56 13.84 2.35
N TYR A 32 16.66 14.22 3.62
CA TYR A 32 17.61 15.21 4.09
C TYR A 32 18.77 14.52 4.83
N ASP A 33 20.01 14.94 4.56
CA ASP A 33 21.13 14.55 5.42
C ASP A 33 21.10 15.29 6.77
N LYS A 34 22.00 14.90 7.68
CA LYS A 34 22.16 15.53 9.00
C LYS A 34 22.56 17.02 8.93
N LYS A 35 22.97 17.51 7.76
CA LYS A 35 23.36 18.91 7.52
C LYS A 35 22.21 19.72 6.90
N GLY A 36 21.06 19.09 6.62
CA GLY A 36 19.90 19.73 5.99
C GLY A 36 19.96 19.80 4.47
N THR A 37 20.91 19.12 3.82
CA THR A 37 21.00 19.02 2.36
C THR A 37 19.91 18.08 1.86
N PHE A 38 19.09 18.53 0.90
CA PHE A 38 18.06 17.72 0.27
C PHE A 38 18.65 16.85 -0.84
N TYR A 39 18.35 15.55 -0.80
CA TYR A 39 18.66 14.57 -1.84
C TYR A 39 17.37 14.09 -2.46
N ASN A 40 17.22 14.32 -3.75
CA ASN A 40 16.12 13.72 -4.50
C ASN A 40 16.26 12.21 -4.40
N MET A 41 15.24 11.52 -3.89
CA MET A 41 15.20 10.07 -4.02
C MET A 41 15.02 9.85 -5.51
N LYS A 42 16.04 9.31 -6.19
CA LYS A 42 15.86 8.84 -7.55
C LYS A 42 14.63 7.93 -7.50
N HIS A 43 13.57 8.36 -8.16
CA HIS A 43 12.53 7.44 -8.56
C HIS A 43 13.28 6.46 -9.47
N ASP A 44 13.57 5.26 -8.98
CA ASP A 44 13.70 4.16 -9.93
C ASP A 44 12.41 4.19 -10.72
N ASP A 45 12.50 4.24 -12.06
CA ASP A 45 11.33 4.16 -12.92
C ASP A 45 10.54 2.85 -12.68
N ASP A 46 11.19 1.88 -12.02
CA ASP A 46 10.61 0.61 -11.57
C ASP A 46 9.82 0.71 -10.25
N TRP A 47 9.95 1.79 -9.47
CA TRP A 47 9.12 2.03 -8.31
C TRP A 47 7.77 2.63 -8.71
N MET A 48 6.90 1.76 -9.23
CA MET A 48 5.47 2.02 -9.23
C MET A 48 4.88 1.66 -7.86
N TYR A 49 4.09 2.56 -7.28
CA TYR A 49 3.16 2.20 -6.22
C TYR A 49 2.21 1.13 -6.77
N LYS A 50 2.52 -0.13 -6.49
CA LYS A 50 1.61 -1.26 -6.72
C LYS A 50 0.51 -1.16 -5.68
N GLY A 51 -0.40 -0.20 -5.87
CA GLY A 51 -1.68 -0.20 -5.19
C GLY A 51 -2.26 -1.60 -5.37
N THR A 52 -2.68 -2.23 -4.28
CA THR A 52 -3.26 -3.57 -4.29
C THR A 52 -4.30 -3.62 -5.39
N ASP A 53 -4.01 -4.39 -6.44
CA ASP A 53 -4.84 -4.42 -7.63
C ASP A 53 -6.25 -4.85 -7.22
N TRP A 54 -7.29 -4.11 -7.62
CA TRP A 54 -8.68 -4.37 -7.19
C TRP A 54 -9.08 -5.83 -7.49
N ASN A 55 -8.48 -6.37 -8.54
CA ASN A 55 -8.52 -7.76 -8.93
C ASN A 55 -8.00 -8.72 -7.85
N LEU A 56 -6.85 -8.43 -7.24
CA LEU A 56 -6.27 -9.23 -6.16
C LEU A 56 -7.19 -9.25 -4.94
N TYR A 57 -7.78 -8.12 -4.57
CA TYR A 57 -8.75 -8.05 -3.46
C TYR A 57 -9.99 -8.91 -3.77
N PHE A 58 -10.56 -8.76 -4.98
CA PHE A 58 -11.73 -9.52 -5.41
C PHE A 58 -11.47 -11.03 -5.39
N TRP A 59 -10.38 -11.50 -6.00
CA TRP A 59 -10.04 -12.92 -6.02
C TRP A 59 -9.80 -13.48 -4.63
N THR A 60 -9.11 -12.72 -3.78
CA THR A 60 -8.86 -13.11 -2.38
C THR A 60 -10.17 -13.26 -1.62
N ALA A 61 -11.07 -12.29 -1.71
CA ALA A 61 -12.38 -12.35 -1.06
C ALA A 61 -13.25 -13.50 -1.59
N ALA A 62 -13.28 -13.72 -2.90
CA ALA A 62 -14.04 -14.81 -3.52
C ALA A 62 -13.54 -16.19 -3.08
N SER A 63 -12.22 -16.38 -3.02
CA SER A 63 -11.61 -17.65 -2.60
C SER A 63 -11.83 -17.95 -1.12
N TYR A 64 -11.76 -16.96 -0.23
CA TYR A 64 -12.14 -17.16 1.18
C TYR A 64 -13.60 -17.59 1.33
N ASN A 65 -14.53 -16.92 0.63
CA ASN A 65 -15.95 -17.28 0.69
C ASN A 65 -16.23 -18.69 0.17
N ALA A 66 -15.57 -19.10 -0.92
CA ALA A 66 -15.71 -20.44 -1.47
C ALA A 66 -15.24 -21.52 -0.48
N VAL A 67 -14.11 -21.30 0.19
CA VAL A 67 -13.58 -22.23 1.20
C VAL A 67 -14.52 -22.36 2.39
N ILE A 68 -15.03 -21.24 2.91
CA ILE A 68 -16.00 -21.23 4.02
C ILE A 68 -17.26 -22.02 3.63
N PHE A 69 -17.77 -21.82 2.42
CA PHE A 69 -18.96 -22.53 1.94
C PHE A 69 -18.76 -24.05 1.90
N VAL A 70 -17.60 -24.52 1.42
CA VAL A 70 -17.26 -25.96 1.41
C VAL A 70 -17.21 -26.51 2.84
N PHE A 71 -16.59 -25.81 3.78
CA PHE A 71 -16.54 -26.23 5.18
C PHE A 71 -17.95 -26.33 5.78
N VAL A 72 -18.81 -25.33 5.55
CA VAL A 72 -20.20 -25.35 6.03
C VAL A 72 -20.95 -26.56 5.47
N LEU A 73 -20.85 -26.84 4.17
CA LEU A 73 -21.50 -28.00 3.55
C LEU A 73 -21.03 -29.33 4.17
N VAL A 74 -19.73 -29.48 4.40
CA VAL A 74 -19.19 -30.68 5.04
C VAL A 74 -19.72 -30.83 6.46
N ILE A 75 -19.69 -29.76 7.25
CA ILE A 75 -20.20 -29.77 8.64
C ILE A 75 -21.68 -30.15 8.66
N VAL A 76 -22.51 -29.49 7.85
CA VAL A 76 -23.95 -29.78 7.76
C VAL A 76 -24.19 -31.24 7.37
N LYS A 77 -23.43 -31.77 6.40
CA LYS A 77 -23.54 -33.18 5.99
C LYS A 77 -23.15 -34.15 7.12
N GLN A 78 -22.15 -33.82 7.93
CA GLN A 78 -21.78 -34.64 9.08
C GLN A 78 -22.82 -34.57 10.19
N MET A 79 -23.36 -33.38 10.49
CA MET A 79 -24.43 -33.21 11.47
C MET A 79 -25.69 -33.99 11.09
N ASN A 80 -26.10 -33.94 9.82
CA ASN A 80 -27.26 -34.70 9.33
C ASN A 80 -27.09 -36.22 9.43
N LYS A 81 -25.86 -36.74 9.40
CA LYS A 81 -25.58 -38.17 9.62
C LYS A 81 -25.63 -38.60 11.09
N ILE A 82 -25.47 -37.66 12.01
CA ILE A 82 -25.52 -37.92 13.46
C ILE A 82 -26.95 -37.80 13.97
N LEU A 83 -27.74 -36.90 13.36
CA LEU A 83 -29.11 -36.59 13.78
C LEU A 83 -30.19 -37.49 13.15
N ASN A 84 -29.89 -38.15 12.02
CA ASN A 84 -30.71 -39.22 11.43
C ASN A 84 -30.07 -40.58 11.69
#